data_AF-A0AB39RYP7-F1
#
_entry.id   AF-A0AB39RYP7-F1
#
_cell.length_a   1.000
_cell.length_b   1.000
_cell.length_c   1.000
_cell.angle_alpha   90.00
_cell.angle_beta   90.00
_cell.angle_gamma   90.00
#
_symmetry.space_group_name_H-M   'P 1'
#
loop_
_entity.id
_entity.type
_entity.pdbx_description
1 polymer ?
#
loop_
_entity_poly.entity_id
_entity_poly.type
_entity_poly.pdbx_seq_one_letter_code
_entity_poly.pdbx_strand_id
1 'polypeptide(L)'
;MEDLEAFRAAVRAHAAAMLNGNASPYDAALEIWGLACRAWPGDDGDEACYSLQLVWGALTDWVELRSAETDQAEMHMITAAREWLTIEGDREAEARYFDRWVYGVLGYERPAPPRT
;
A
#
# COMPACT_ATOMS: atom_id res chain seq x y z
N MET A 1 13.11 0.88 -15.73
CA MET A 1 11.83 1.26 -16.36
C MET A 1 10.90 0.05 -16.50
N GLU A 2 11.29 -1.03 -17.19
CA GLU A 2 10.45 -2.26 -17.32
C GLU A 2 10.08 -2.89 -15.96
N ASP A 3 10.98 -2.84 -14.98
CA ASP A 3 10.75 -3.40 -13.63
C ASP A 3 9.67 -2.64 -12.84
N LEU A 4 9.60 -1.32 -13.01
CA LEU A 4 8.64 -0.46 -12.29
C LEU A 4 7.21 -0.59 -12.85
N GLU A 5 7.07 -0.65 -14.18
CA GLU A 5 5.77 -0.87 -14.81
C GLU A 5 5.22 -2.27 -14.49
N ALA A 6 6.09 -3.28 -14.49
CA ALA A 6 5.73 -4.64 -14.09
C ALA A 6 5.31 -4.71 -12.62
N PHE A 7 6.05 -4.05 -11.72
CA PHE A 7 5.69 -3.92 -10.30
C PHE A 7 4.30 -3.29 -10.13
N ARG A 8 4.07 -2.13 -10.75
CA ARG A 8 2.79 -1.40 -10.67
C ARG A 8 1.63 -2.24 -11.23
N ALA A 9 1.82 -2.90 -12.37
CA ALA A 9 0.83 -3.80 -12.93
C ALA A 9 0.49 -4.99 -11.99
N ALA A 10 1.48 -5.53 -11.29
CA ALA A 10 1.27 -6.59 -10.31
C ALA A 10 0.49 -6.09 -9.08
N VAL A 11 0.85 -4.93 -8.52
CA VAL A 11 0.10 -4.29 -7.41
C VAL A 11 -1.36 -4.06 -7.81
N ARG A 12 -1.60 -3.51 -9.01
CA ARG A 12 -2.95 -3.34 -9.57
C ARG A 12 -3.71 -4.65 -9.65
N ALA A 13 -3.07 -5.72 -10.11
CA ALA A 13 -3.72 -7.02 -10.26
C ALA A 13 -4.19 -7.59 -8.91
N HIS A 14 -3.36 -7.51 -7.87
CA HIS A 14 -3.74 -7.95 -6.52
C HIS A 14 -4.82 -7.07 -5.88
N ALA A 15 -4.73 -5.74 -6.03
CA ALA A 15 -5.78 -4.83 -5.58
C ALA A 15 -7.12 -5.11 -6.28
N ALA A 16 -7.11 -5.36 -7.59
CA ALA A 16 -8.31 -5.73 -8.33
C ALA A 16 -8.86 -7.11 -7.93
N ALA A 17 -7.99 -8.10 -7.70
CA ALA A 17 -8.40 -9.42 -7.23
C ALA A 17 -9.12 -9.35 -5.88
N MET A 18 -8.61 -8.53 -4.96
CA MET A 18 -9.26 -8.24 -3.68
C MET A 18 -10.68 -7.67 -3.86
N LEU A 19 -10.84 -6.64 -4.70
CA LEU A 19 -12.15 -5.99 -4.89
C LEU A 19 -13.17 -6.86 -5.61
N ASN A 20 -12.71 -7.78 -6.46
CA ASN A 20 -13.58 -8.71 -7.18
C ASN A 20 -13.93 -9.96 -6.35
N GLY A 21 -13.37 -10.10 -5.14
CA GLY A 21 -13.55 -11.30 -4.31
C GLY A 21 -12.80 -12.53 -4.83
N ASN A 22 -11.81 -12.34 -5.71
CA ASN A 22 -10.96 -13.41 -6.26
C ASN A 22 -9.78 -13.75 -5.33
N ALA A 23 -9.54 -12.93 -4.31
CA ALA A 23 -8.57 -13.17 -3.24
C ALA A 23 -9.13 -12.61 -1.93
N SER A 24 -8.74 -13.19 -0.80
CA SER A 24 -9.03 -12.57 0.50
C SER A 24 -8.29 -11.23 0.60
N PRO A 25 -8.82 -10.24 1.36
CA PRO A 25 -8.10 -8.98 1.56
C PRO A 25 -6.71 -9.18 2.16
N TYR A 26 -6.59 -10.09 3.12
CA TYR A 26 -5.33 -10.44 3.75
C TYR A 26 -4.30 -11.02 2.77
N ASP A 27 -4.68 -12.03 1.97
CA ASP A 27 -3.73 -12.67 1.04
C ASP A 27 -3.27 -11.70 -0.04
N ALA A 28 -4.19 -10.90 -0.59
CA ALA A 28 -3.83 -9.88 -1.58
C ALA A 28 -2.95 -8.77 -0.98
N ALA A 29 -3.21 -8.36 0.27
CA ALA A 29 -2.37 -7.40 0.98
C ALA A 29 -0.95 -7.94 1.22
N LEU A 30 -0.81 -9.19 1.62
CA LEU A 30 0.49 -9.85 1.78
C LEU A 30 1.28 -9.91 0.47
N GLU A 31 0.64 -10.22 -0.65
CA GLU A 31 1.30 -10.22 -1.96
C GLU A 31 1.76 -8.81 -2.37
N ILE A 32 0.92 -7.79 -2.18
CA ILE A 32 1.30 -6.40 -2.46
C ILE A 32 2.49 -5.96 -1.59
N TRP A 33 2.45 -6.28 -0.29
CA TRP A 33 3.56 -6.00 0.62
C TRP A 33 4.84 -6.74 0.21
N GLY A 34 4.74 -8.00 -0.19
CA GLY A 34 5.86 -8.81 -0.68
C GLY A 34 6.48 -8.26 -1.96
N LEU A 35 5.65 -7.76 -2.90
CA LEU A 35 6.11 -7.06 -4.10
C LEU A 35 6.86 -5.78 -3.74
N ALA A 36 6.30 -4.98 -2.84
CA ALA A 36 6.89 -3.71 -2.40
C ALA A 36 8.26 -3.93 -1.72
N CYS A 37 8.39 -4.97 -0.88
CA CYS A 37 9.66 -5.35 -0.25
C CYS A 37 10.74 -5.75 -1.27
N ARG A 38 10.37 -6.40 -2.38
CA ARG A 38 11.32 -6.87 -3.40
C ARG A 38 11.73 -5.76 -4.37
N ALA A 39 10.88 -4.77 -4.58
CA ALA A 39 11.17 -3.61 -5.41
C ALA A 39 12.15 -2.62 -4.75
N TRP A 40 12.61 -2.90 -3.52
CA TRP A 40 13.54 -2.04 -2.77
C TRP A 40 15.02 -2.41 -2.98
N PRO A 41 15.94 -1.43 -3.10
CA PRO A 41 15.67 0.00 -3.27
C PRO A 41 15.10 0.27 -4.66
N GLY A 42 13.97 0.98 -4.71
CA GLY A 42 13.41 1.45 -5.96
C GLY A 42 14.38 2.42 -6.64
N ASP A 43 14.26 2.57 -7.95
CA ASP A 43 14.97 3.61 -8.71
C ASP A 43 14.78 4.98 -8.02
N ASP A 44 15.82 5.83 -8.01
CA ASP A 44 16.10 6.93 -7.04
C ASP A 44 15.02 8.03 -6.86
N GLY A 45 13.80 7.86 -7.37
CA GLY A 45 12.69 8.82 -7.23
C GLY A 45 11.27 8.27 -7.22
N ASP A 46 11.02 6.95 -7.20
CA ASP A 46 9.66 6.41 -6.99
C ASP A 46 9.46 5.92 -5.55
N GLU A 47 8.91 6.81 -4.71
CA GLU A 47 8.59 6.54 -3.30
C GLU A 47 7.41 5.57 -3.11
N ALA A 48 6.74 5.14 -4.19
CA ALA A 48 5.59 4.24 -4.10
C ALA A 48 5.99 2.88 -3.51
N CYS A 49 7.18 2.34 -3.83
CA CYS A 49 7.62 1.05 -3.30
C CYS A 49 7.70 1.09 -1.76
N TYR A 50 8.36 2.10 -1.22
CA TYR A 50 8.49 2.29 0.23
C TYR A 50 7.13 2.57 0.90
N SER A 51 6.33 3.44 0.31
CA SER A 51 5.04 3.82 0.89
C SER A 51 4.03 2.68 0.85
N LEU A 52 3.99 1.89 -0.22
CA LEU A 52 3.20 0.67 -0.30
C LEU A 52 3.69 -0.37 0.71
N GLN A 53 4.99 -0.52 0.90
CA GLN A 53 5.54 -1.40 1.94
C GLN A 53 5.02 -1.01 3.33
N LEU A 54 5.03 0.28 3.67
CA LEU A 54 4.52 0.76 4.96
C LEU A 54 3.01 0.53 5.12
N VAL A 55 2.23 0.88 4.10
CA VAL A 55 0.76 0.77 4.18
C VAL A 55 0.34 -0.68 4.30
N TRP A 56 0.79 -1.53 3.39
CA TRP A 56 0.34 -2.91 3.33
C TRP A 56 0.92 -3.76 4.46
N GLY A 57 2.17 -3.51 4.86
CA GLY A 57 2.77 -4.16 6.04
C GLY A 57 2.03 -3.83 7.33
N ALA A 58 1.68 -2.55 7.56
CA ALA A 58 0.93 -2.17 8.75
C ALA A 58 -0.48 -2.77 8.80
N LEU A 59 -1.13 -2.92 7.64
CA LEU A 59 -2.46 -3.53 7.56
C LEU A 59 -2.41 -5.04 7.80
N THR A 60 -1.40 -5.75 7.26
CA THR A 60 -1.23 -7.19 7.54
C THR A 60 -0.84 -7.42 9.00
N ASP A 61 0.07 -6.61 9.55
CA ASP A 61 0.44 -6.65 10.97
C ASP A 61 -0.78 -6.41 11.88
N TRP A 62 -1.71 -5.54 11.48
CA TRP A 62 -2.95 -5.32 12.23
C TRP A 62 -3.73 -6.64 12.36
N VAL A 63 -3.97 -7.35 11.25
CA VAL A 63 -4.66 -8.64 11.27
C VAL A 63 -3.94 -9.65 12.17
N GLU A 64 -2.61 -9.74 12.05
CA GLU A 64 -1.79 -10.70 12.79
C GLU A 64 -1.72 -10.39 14.30
N LEU A 65 -1.56 -9.12 14.67
CA LEU A 65 -1.34 -8.69 16.06
C LEU A 65 -2.64 -8.42 16.82
N ARG A 66 -3.74 -8.13 16.11
CA ARG A 66 -5.03 -7.76 16.70
C ARG A 66 -6.16 -8.52 16.00
N SER A 67 -6.13 -9.84 16.09
CA SER A 67 -7.11 -10.73 15.43
C SER A 67 -8.58 -10.50 15.77
N ALA A 68 -8.87 -9.84 16.91
CA ALA A 68 -10.24 -9.41 17.24
C ALA A 68 -10.78 -8.29 16.32
N GLU A 69 -9.90 -7.65 15.55
CA GLU A 69 -10.19 -6.52 14.67
C GLU A 69 -9.93 -6.85 13.19
N THR A 70 -9.83 -8.13 12.84
CA THR A 70 -9.59 -8.58 11.46
C THR A 70 -10.56 -7.94 10.47
N ASP A 71 -11.86 -7.96 10.74
CA ASP A 71 -12.87 -7.35 9.86
C ASP A 71 -12.59 -5.86 9.61
N GLN A 72 -12.11 -5.14 10.64
CA GLN A 72 -11.76 -3.73 10.51
C GLN A 72 -10.51 -3.53 9.64
N ALA A 73 -9.46 -4.33 9.87
CA ALA A 73 -8.24 -4.27 9.07
C ALA A 73 -8.52 -4.63 7.59
N GLU A 74 -9.34 -5.65 7.34
CA GLU A 74 -9.74 -6.04 5.99
C GLU A 74 -10.59 -4.95 5.29
N MET A 75 -11.49 -4.27 6.02
CA MET A 75 -12.20 -3.11 5.46
C MET A 75 -11.24 -1.98 5.07
N HIS A 76 -10.17 -1.75 5.84
CA HIS A 76 -9.13 -0.80 5.48
C HIS A 76 -8.34 -1.25 4.25
N MET A 77 -7.99 -2.54 4.13
CA MET A 77 -7.34 -3.10 2.93
C MET A 77 -8.18 -2.88 1.67
N ILE A 78 -9.49 -3.18 1.75
CA ILE A 78 -10.43 -2.97 0.64
C ILE A 78 -10.50 -1.49 0.26
N THR A 79 -10.55 -0.59 1.24
CA THR A 79 -10.58 0.85 1.00
C THR A 79 -9.29 1.33 0.35
N ALA A 80 -8.13 0.89 0.86
CA ALA A 80 -6.81 1.22 0.34
C ALA A 80 -6.66 0.75 -1.12
N ALA A 81 -7.08 -0.50 -1.42
CA ALA A 81 -7.06 -1.06 -2.77
C ALA A 81 -7.96 -0.26 -3.73
N ARG A 82 -9.19 0.06 -3.31
CA ARG A 82 -10.14 0.83 -4.13
C ARG A 82 -9.58 2.19 -4.50
N GLU A 83 -9.01 2.91 -3.54
CA GLU A 83 -8.45 4.22 -3.79
C GLU A 83 -7.20 4.13 -4.68
N TRP A 84 -6.29 3.17 -4.43
CA TRP A 84 -5.10 2.97 -5.25
C TRP A 84 -5.45 2.79 -6.74
N LEU A 85 -6.44 1.95 -7.05
CA LEU A 85 -6.88 1.72 -8.43
C LEU A 85 -7.45 2.96 -9.12
N THR A 86 -7.85 4.00 -8.37
CA THR A 86 -8.35 5.26 -8.93
C THR A 86 -7.27 6.29 -9.19
N ILE A 87 -6.12 6.17 -8.53
CA ILE A 87 -5.07 7.21 -8.49
C ILE A 87 -3.72 6.75 -9.06
N GLU A 88 -3.49 5.45 -9.22
CA GLU A 88 -2.23 4.92 -9.75
C GLU A 88 -1.86 5.53 -11.12
N GLY A 89 -0.65 6.06 -11.21
CA GLY A 89 -0.10 6.76 -12.37
C GLY A 89 -0.16 8.29 -12.28
N ASP A 90 -0.94 8.84 -11.34
CA ASP A 90 -0.93 10.26 -10.99
C ASP A 90 -0.07 10.48 -9.74
N ARG A 91 1.14 11.01 -9.94
CA ARG A 91 2.13 11.21 -8.86
C ARG A 91 1.63 12.14 -7.73
N GLU A 92 0.82 13.15 -8.05
CA GLU A 92 0.31 14.07 -7.02
C GLU A 92 -0.80 13.40 -6.20
N ALA A 93 -1.67 12.64 -6.87
CA ALA A 93 -2.70 11.86 -6.21
C ALA A 93 -2.09 10.73 -5.34
N GLU A 94 -1.06 10.04 -5.83
CA GLU A 94 -0.28 9.05 -5.09
C GLU A 94 0.35 9.65 -3.82
N ALA A 95 1.02 10.80 -3.93
CA ALA A 95 1.61 11.48 -2.78
C ALA A 95 0.56 11.81 -1.70
N ARG A 96 -0.62 12.31 -2.10
CA ARG A 96 -1.73 12.60 -1.17
C ARG A 96 -2.31 11.33 -0.54
N TYR A 97 -2.42 10.26 -1.32
CA TYR A 97 -2.87 8.96 -0.85
C TYR A 97 -1.93 8.41 0.23
N PHE A 98 -0.62 8.40 -0.03
CA PHE A 98 0.37 7.89 0.92
C PHE A 98 0.44 8.76 2.17
N ASP A 99 0.44 10.08 2.03
CA ASP A 99 0.41 11.00 3.17
C ASP A 99 -0.77 10.72 4.12
N ARG A 100 -1.96 10.56 3.55
CA ARG A 100 -3.17 10.28 4.32
C ARG A 100 -3.13 8.90 4.98
N TRP A 101 -2.72 7.87 4.25
CA TRP A 101 -2.71 6.50 4.78
C TRP A 101 -1.62 6.31 5.83
N VAL A 102 -0.40 6.71 5.55
CA VAL A 102 0.75 6.52 6.46
C VAL A 102 0.55 7.34 7.73
N TYR A 103 0.25 8.63 7.63
CA TYR A 103 0.23 9.51 8.80
C TYR A 103 -1.17 9.67 9.41
N GLY A 104 -2.21 9.71 8.59
CA GLY A 104 -3.57 9.97 9.05
C GLY A 104 -4.30 8.71 9.52
N VAL A 105 -4.22 7.62 8.75
CA VAL A 105 -4.96 6.37 9.05
C VAL A 105 -4.14 5.43 9.93
N LEU A 106 -2.87 5.20 9.57
CA LEU A 106 -1.98 4.27 10.28
C LEU A 106 -1.24 4.93 11.45
N GLY A 107 -1.24 6.27 11.52
CA GLY A 107 -0.72 7.02 12.65
C GLY A 107 0.80 7.04 12.78
N TYR A 108 1.54 6.77 11.70
CA TYR A 108 3.00 6.96 11.70
C TYR A 108 3.36 8.43 11.97
N GLU A 109 4.52 8.66 12.56
CA GLU A 109 5.03 10.02 12.77
C GLU A 109 5.45 10.64 11.43
N ARG A 110 5.04 11.89 11.21
CA ARG A 110 5.52 12.67 10.07
C ARG A 110 7.01 12.99 10.24
N PRO A 111 7.84 12.84 9.20
CA PRO A 111 9.22 13.30 9.27
C PRO A 111 9.25 14.81 9.53
N ALA A 112 10.16 15.24 10.41
CA ALA A 112 10.36 16.66 10.66
C ALA A 112 10.76 17.35 9.35
N PRO A 113 10.24 18.56 9.06
CA PRO A 113 10.65 19.30 7.87
C PRO A 113 12.17 19.50 7.90
N PRO A 114 12.85 19.44 6.74
CA PRO A 114 14.28 19.69 6.68
C PRO A 114 14.56 21.06 7.30
N ARG A 115 15.49 21.08 8.25
CA ARG A 115 16.00 22.33 8.81
C ARG A 115 16.78 23.04 7.71
N THR A 116 16.18 24.08 7.12
CA THR A 116 16.83 25.05 6.24
C THR A 116 17.93 25.80 6.96
#